data_AF-A0A0B5AYI8-F1
#
_entry.id   AF-A0A0B5AYI8-F1
#
_cell.length_a   1.000
_cell.length_b   1.000
_cell.length_c   1.000
_cell.angle_alpha   90.00
_cell.angle_beta   90.00
_cell.angle_gamma   90.00
#
_symmetry.space_group_name_H-M   'P 1'
#
loop_
_entity.id
_entity.type
_entity.pdbx_description
1 polymer ?
#
loop_
_entity_poly.entity_id
_entity_poly.type
_entity_poly.pdbx_seq_one_letter_code
_entity_poly.pdbx_strand_id
1 'polypeptide(L)'
;MKIIKNEKKEVIRVLHKNLEAMKENVKQLQEEGWSDNVRRSLSGEQMIKEELYSEEYVELMQKDHPDIEIQKPKSGGYLHRHPFVILTEHERVVQ
;
A
#
# COMPACT_ATOMS: atom_id res chain seq x y z
N MET A 1 0.08 -31.65 10.34
CA MET A 1 0.50 -30.24 10.16
C MET A 1 1.91 -30.09 10.72
N LYS A 2 2.86 -29.52 9.96
CA LYS A 2 4.21 -29.21 10.46
C LYS A 2 4.39 -27.70 10.43
N ILE A 3 4.70 -27.09 11.56
CA ILE A 3 5.01 -25.66 11.67
C ILE A 3 6.52 -25.51 11.48
N ILE A 4 6.93 -24.68 10.51
CA ILE A 4 8.34 -24.51 10.12
C ILE A 4 8.99 -23.35 10.88
N LYS A 5 8.19 -22.34 11.28
CA LYS A 5 8.62 -21.16 12.05
C LYS A 5 7.40 -20.54 12.75
N ASN A 6 7.59 -19.99 13.94
CA ASN A 6 6.60 -19.17 14.65
C ASN A 6 7.29 -17.87 15.08
N GLU A 7 6.69 -16.72 14.77
CA GLU A 7 7.21 -15.40 15.12
C GLU A 7 6.06 -14.40 15.32
N LYS A 8 6.29 -13.40 16.18
CA LYS A 8 5.37 -12.28 16.33
C LYS A 8 5.84 -11.12 15.46
N LYS A 9 4.90 -10.46 14.80
CA LYS A 9 5.19 -9.32 13.93
C LYS A 9 4.27 -8.15 14.22
N GLU A 10 4.83 -6.95 14.13
CA GLU A 10 4.07 -5.72 13.94
C GLU A 10 3.83 -5.52 12.45
N VAL A 11 2.63 -5.03 12.10
CA VAL A 11 2.23 -4.72 10.74
C VAL A 11 1.72 -3.29 10.69
N ILE A 12 2.22 -2.51 9.73
CA ILE A 12 1.71 -1.17 9.44
C ILE A 12 1.24 -1.09 7.99
N ARG A 13 0.21 -0.29 7.76
CA ARG A 13 -0.27 0.08 6.42
C ARG A 13 -0.12 1.57 6.26
N VAL A 14 0.52 2.01 5.19
CA VAL A 14 0.88 3.42 4.99
C VAL A 14 0.21 3.93 3.73
N LEU A 15 -0.71 4.88 3.89
CA LEU A 15 -1.25 5.66 2.78
C LEU A 15 -0.23 6.74 2.43
N HIS A 16 0.11 6.84 1.15
CA HIS A 16 1.09 7.79 0.67
C HIS A 16 0.43 8.89 -0.13
N LYS A 17 0.86 10.11 0.15
CA LYS A 17 0.42 11.31 -0.56
C LYS A 17 0.56 11.18 -2.07
N ASN A 18 1.74 10.74 -2.53
CA ASN A 18 2.06 10.53 -3.94
C ASN A 18 3.23 9.53 -4.08
N LEU A 19 3.67 9.29 -5.31
CA LEU A 19 4.71 8.30 -5.61
C LEU A 19 6.08 8.67 -5.02
N GLU A 20 6.43 9.95 -4.97
CA GLU A 20 7.71 10.39 -4.42
C GLU A 20 7.73 10.24 -2.89
N ALA A 21 6.65 10.66 -2.22
CA ALA A 21 6.47 10.43 -0.77
C ALA A 21 6.49 8.93 -0.43
N MET A 22 5.97 8.08 -1.31
CA MET A 22 6.06 6.63 -1.13
C MET A 22 7.51 6.14 -1.14
N LYS A 23 8.31 6.53 -2.12
CA LYS A 23 9.73 6.11 -2.19
C LYS A 23 10.52 6.57 -0.96
N GLU A 24 10.30 7.81 -0.51
CA GLU A 24 10.94 8.36 0.68
C GLU A 24 10.53 7.59 1.94
N ASN A 25 9.22 7.40 2.15
CA ASN A 25 8.70 6.67 3.31
C ASN A 25 9.17 5.21 3.35
N VAL A 26 9.14 4.50 2.21
CA VAL A 26 9.60 3.12 2.13
C VAL A 26 11.07 3.02 2.50
N LYS A 27 11.92 3.92 1.98
CA LYS A 27 13.33 3.96 2.31
C LYS A 27 13.55 4.19 3.82
N GLN A 28 12.85 5.16 4.40
CA GLN A 28 12.95 5.43 5.83
C GLN A 28 12.51 4.22 6.67
N LEU A 29 11.39 3.59 6.30
CA LEU A 29 10.88 2.40 7.00
C LEU A 29 11.88 1.23 6.93
N GLN A 30 12.53 1.03 5.80
CA GLN A 30 13.60 0.04 5.68
C GLN A 30 14.79 0.34 6.61
N GLU A 31 15.19 1.61 6.73
CA GLU A 31 16.25 2.04 7.66
C GLU A 31 15.84 1.82 9.13
N GLU A 32 14.54 1.93 9.45
CA GLU A 32 13.96 1.63 10.78
C GLU A 32 13.73 0.14 11.04
N GLY A 33 14.08 -0.73 10.08
CA GLY A 33 14.01 -2.19 10.20
C GLY A 33 12.68 -2.80 9.79
N TRP A 34 11.81 -2.06 9.12
CA TRP A 34 10.61 -2.60 8.49
C TRP A 34 10.93 -3.29 7.16
N SER A 35 10.10 -4.25 6.77
CA SER A 35 10.17 -4.86 5.43
C SER A 35 9.85 -3.84 4.33
N ASP A 36 10.27 -4.11 3.09
CA ASP A 36 10.00 -3.26 1.93
C ASP A 36 8.50 -3.07 1.61
N ASN A 37 7.82 -4.07 1.08
CA ASN A 37 6.36 -4.11 0.97
C ASN A 37 5.95 -5.57 0.94
N VAL A 38 5.12 -5.99 1.89
CA VAL A 38 4.66 -7.39 1.96
C VAL A 38 3.44 -7.63 1.07
N ARG A 39 2.76 -6.56 0.66
CA ARG A 39 1.59 -6.68 -0.20
C ARG A 39 2.02 -7.08 -1.61
N ARG A 40 1.60 -8.25 -2.07
CA ARG A 40 1.92 -8.79 -3.41
C ARG A 40 0.67 -9.28 -4.14
N SER A 41 0.66 -9.11 -5.46
CA SER A 41 -0.38 -9.68 -6.33
C SER A 41 -0.15 -11.18 -6.52
N LEU A 42 -1.11 -11.86 -7.16
CA LEU A 42 -0.96 -13.26 -7.58
C LEU A 42 0.22 -13.46 -8.54
N SER A 43 0.65 -12.43 -9.27
CA SER A 43 1.85 -12.46 -10.13
C SER A 43 3.15 -12.19 -9.37
N GLY A 44 3.09 -11.96 -8.05
CA GLY A 44 4.25 -11.66 -7.22
C GLY A 44 4.74 -10.22 -7.28
N GLU A 45 4.04 -9.35 -8.03
CA GLU A 45 4.34 -7.93 -8.12
C GLU A 45 3.91 -7.21 -6.82
N GLN A 46 4.70 -6.23 -6.38
CA GLN A 46 4.35 -5.43 -5.22
C GLN A 46 3.08 -4.62 -5.48
N MET A 47 2.06 -4.84 -4.65
CA MET A 47 0.82 -4.06 -4.71
C MET A 47 1.02 -2.78 -3.91
N ILE A 48 1.23 -1.69 -4.63
CA ILE A 48 1.42 -0.34 -4.09
C ILE A 48 0.16 0.52 -4.30
N LYS A 49 -0.89 -0.05 -4.92
CA LYS A 49 -2.12 0.65 -5.28
C LYS A 49 -3.32 -0.02 -4.61
N GLU A 50 -4.20 0.78 -4.04
CA GLU A 50 -5.52 0.35 -3.56
C GLU A 50 -6.60 0.95 -4.45
N GLU A 51 -7.33 0.10 -5.18
CA GLU A 51 -8.43 0.54 -6.04
C GLU A 51 -9.65 0.92 -5.21
N LEU A 52 -10.28 2.04 -5.61
CA LEU A 52 -11.49 2.58 -5.02
C LEU A 52 -12.66 2.24 -5.94
N TYR A 53 -13.35 1.15 -5.63
CA TYR A 53 -14.38 0.55 -6.50
C TYR A 53 -15.71 1.31 -6.56
N SER A 54 -15.89 2.37 -5.75
CA SER A 54 -17.11 3.19 -5.74
C SER A 54 -16.80 4.66 -5.50
N GLU A 55 -17.70 5.54 -5.96
CA GLU A 55 -17.62 6.98 -5.70
C GLU A 55 -17.71 7.30 -4.20
N GLU A 56 -18.51 6.55 -3.44
CA GLU A 56 -18.59 6.69 -1.97
C GLU A 56 -17.22 6.46 -1.30
N TYR A 57 -16.46 5.47 -1.75
CA TYR A 57 -15.10 5.23 -1.23
C TYR A 57 -14.12 6.33 -1.61
N VAL A 58 -14.28 6.92 -2.79
CA VAL A 58 -13.49 8.08 -3.23
C VAL A 58 -13.77 9.28 -2.33
N GLU A 59 -15.05 9.58 -2.08
CA GLU A 59 -15.45 10.70 -1.22
C GLU A 59 -14.99 10.51 0.23
N LEU A 60 -15.12 9.29 0.76
CA LEU A 60 -14.65 8.95 2.10
C LEU A 60 -13.13 9.14 2.22
N MET A 61 -12.36 8.65 1.26
CA MET A 61 -10.91 8.82 1.24
C MET A 61 -10.49 10.29 1.20
N GLN A 62 -11.17 11.11 0.39
CA GLN A 62 -10.88 12.55 0.32
C GLN A 62 -11.22 13.28 1.61
N LYS A 63 -12.27 12.85 2.31
CA LYS A 63 -12.71 13.45 3.57
C LYS A 63 -11.78 13.09 4.73
N ASP A 64 -11.41 11.82 4.84
CA ASP A 64 -10.63 11.31 5.98
C ASP A 64 -9.12 11.58 5.80
N HIS A 65 -8.66 11.64 4.55
CA HIS A 65 -7.25 11.83 4.18
C HIS A 65 -7.10 12.91 3.09
N PRO A 66 -7.36 14.19 3.41
CA PRO A 66 -7.42 15.27 2.42
C PRO A 66 -6.07 15.58 1.75
N ASP A 67 -4.97 15.08 2.29
CA ASP A 67 -3.62 15.23 1.76
C ASP A 67 -3.20 14.13 0.77
N ILE A 68 -4.01 13.06 0.65
CA ILE A 68 -3.74 11.93 -0.26
C ILE A 68 -4.22 12.23 -1.68
N GLU A 69 -3.35 12.00 -2.67
CA GLU A 69 -3.70 12.16 -4.07
C GLU A 69 -4.41 10.90 -4.60
N ILE A 70 -5.69 11.04 -4.94
CA ILE A 70 -6.44 10.00 -5.65
C ILE A 70 -6.01 10.01 -7.12
N GLN A 71 -5.36 8.93 -7.53
CA GLN A 71 -4.88 8.71 -8.88
C GLN A 71 -6.04 8.30 -9.78
N LYS A 72 -6.15 8.94 -10.94
CA LYS A 72 -7.13 8.56 -11.96
C LYS A 72 -6.61 7.38 -12.81
N PRO A 73 -7.48 6.47 -13.23
CA PRO A 73 -7.11 5.42 -14.16
C PRO A 73 -6.62 6.03 -15.48
N LYS A 74 -5.51 5.53 -16.03
CA LYS A 74 -5.03 5.96 -17.35
C LYS A 74 -5.98 5.42 -18.43
N SER A 75 -6.46 6.30 -19.29
CA SER A 75 -7.29 5.92 -20.45
C SER A 75 -6.55 4.90 -21.33
N GLY A 76 -7.15 3.73 -21.53
CA GLY A 76 -6.61 2.65 -22.36
C GLY A 76 -5.79 1.58 -21.61
N GLY A 77 -5.62 1.70 -20.29
CA GLY A 77 -4.97 0.67 -19.47
C GLY A 77 -5.92 -0.46 -19.10
N TYR A 78 -5.57 -1.71 -19.42
CA TYR A 78 -6.41 -2.87 -19.09
C TYR A 78 -6.44 -3.18 -17.58
N LEU A 79 -5.38 -2.77 -16.85
CA LEU A 79 -5.08 -3.20 -15.48
C LEU A 79 -5.54 -2.24 -14.36
N HIS A 80 -6.01 -1.03 -14.68
CA HIS A 80 -6.47 -0.06 -13.68
C HIS A 80 -7.63 0.74 -14.23
N ARG A 81 -8.86 0.24 -14.03
CA ARG A 81 -10.09 0.88 -14.51
C ARG A 81 -10.74 1.79 -13.47
N HIS A 82 -10.28 1.70 -12.22
CA HIS A 82 -10.80 2.44 -11.09
C HIS A 82 -9.80 3.48 -10.59
N PRO A 83 -10.26 4.57 -9.96
CA PRO A 83 -9.39 5.43 -9.17
C PRO A 83 -8.66 4.62 -8.10
N PHE A 84 -7.46 5.05 -7.71
CA PHE A 84 -6.68 4.35 -6.70
C PHE A 84 -5.86 5.31 -5.84
N VAL A 85 -5.48 4.87 -4.66
CA VAL A 85 -4.50 5.54 -3.79
C VAL A 85 -3.23 4.71 -3.70
N ILE A 86 -2.13 5.34 -3.29
CA ILE A 86 -0.86 4.67 -3.09
C ILE A 86 -0.81 4.14 -1.65
N LEU A 87 -0.66 2.83 -1.50
CA LEU A 87 -0.70 2.13 -0.21
C LEU A 87 0.35 1.03 -0.19
N THR A 88 1.17 0.99 0.87
CA THR A 88 2.08 -0.13 1.17
C THR A 88 1.74 -0.78 2.50
N GLU A 89 2.19 -2.02 2.68
CA GLU A 89 2.12 -2.75 3.94
C GLU A 89 3.51 -3.24 4.33
N HIS A 90 3.87 -3.03 5.58
CA HIS A 90 5.19 -3.36 6.10
C HIS A 90 5.08 -4.17 7.37
N GLU A 91 5.99 -5.12 7.53
CA GLU A 91 6.10 -5.95 8.72
C GLU A 91 7.46 -5.79 9.38
N ARG A 92 7.49 -5.92 10.70
CA ARG A 92 8.73 -6.06 11.48
C ARG A 92 8.53 -7.14 12.53
N VAL A 93 9.55 -7.96 12.75
CA VAL A 93 9.55 -8.96 13.83
C VAL A 93 9.68 -8.26 15.18
N VAL A 94 8.82 -8.60 16.12
CA VAL A 94 8.90 -8.14 17.51
C VAL A 94 9.31 -9.29 18.43
N GLN A 95 10.21 -9.00 19.37
CA GLN A 95 10.68 -9.94 20.38
C GLN A 95 9.68 -10.09 21.53
#